data_AF-A0A660VS43-F1
#
_entry.id   AF-A0A660VS43-F1
#
_cell.length_a   1.000
_cell.length_b   1.000
_cell.length_c   1.000
_cell.angle_alpha   90.00
_cell.angle_beta   90.00
_cell.angle_gamma   90.00
#
_symmetry.space_group_name_H-M   'P 1'
#
loop_
_entity.id
_entity.type
_entity.pdbx_description
1 polymer ?
#
loop_
_entity_poly.entity_id
_entity_poly.type
_entity_poly.pdbx_seq_one_letter_code
_entity_poly.pdbx_strand_id
1 'polypeptide(L)'
;MRLSPSSAGLFIVFASLACAAPQPRPTAERFGEHVAWLADDAREGRQAGSAGFQAASDYVARHLTAAGLVPLGDDGGWLQRFEASGNRELMSDGNRLSLGSLALELERDWMPFASAPSGQVEGALAFAGYGMADPGDDSWQGTWDDYAGLELEGRVVVVLRGGPLPDGHEPGSGRWLAGRGQKHITLFNKINEAYKHGAAGIIIVNAPRDVGQRGDQAILYANSFRGATASLPAVSLTWAAAQRALGPLGLDLEAEQRALDSELAPRSRLLDDARADLAVAAELSTVSTWNLLALLPGAGDVRDGEHVVLGAHLDHLGYGRHGGSMRGAAAVGQIHNGADDNATGSAGLLELARSLSQRKTRPARPIVLAFWGAEEWGLLGSRHYVAQPALPLLDCVAMINMDMIGRSEGGQLEVGGVGTAASLADLLDDALEQLDADLDVVTSPSVPPNSDHQPFFEAHIPVYSLFTGLHDEYHSPDDDTAAINIVAGADIAALGGSLALLLADLDARPVFTDPDAGRATSVAQAKSTKPGRSYSVSFGSYPDMAYSQDDGVRVNRTRAGSPAERCGLLHGDIIIALDGTPIRNMQDYSVLLFSHEPGDEIVITVRRGDETLSFTATLDAPRGGT
;
A
#
# COMPACT_ATOMS: atom_id res chain seq x y z
N MET A 1 -100.65 -16.32 -3.82
CA MET A 1 -99.24 -16.67 -3.51
C MET A 1 -98.39 -16.35 -4.73
N ARG A 2 -97.61 -15.26 -4.69
CA ARG A 2 -96.58 -14.92 -5.69
C ARG A 2 -95.26 -14.79 -4.93
N LEU A 3 -94.25 -15.51 -5.40
CA LEU A 3 -92.88 -15.52 -4.87
C LEU A 3 -92.08 -14.31 -5.39
N SER A 4 -91.35 -13.65 -4.52
CA SER A 4 -90.35 -12.61 -4.85
C SER A 4 -88.96 -13.24 -4.98
N PRO A 5 -88.07 -12.76 -5.86
CA PRO A 5 -86.68 -13.20 -5.90
C PRO A 5 -85.81 -12.36 -4.94
N SER A 6 -84.89 -13.04 -4.27
CA SER A 6 -83.91 -12.47 -3.34
C SER A 6 -82.74 -11.84 -4.11
N SER A 7 -82.39 -10.60 -3.76
CA SER A 7 -81.21 -9.89 -4.29
C SER A 7 -79.96 -10.30 -3.52
N ALA A 8 -78.97 -10.86 -4.22
CA ALA A 8 -77.61 -11.09 -3.69
C ALA A 8 -76.78 -9.80 -3.87
N GLY A 9 -76.30 -9.24 -2.77
CA GLY A 9 -75.41 -8.07 -2.77
C GLY A 9 -73.96 -8.50 -3.04
N LEU A 10 -73.37 -7.98 -4.10
CA LEU A 10 -71.95 -8.11 -4.44
C LEU A 10 -71.14 -7.10 -3.62
N PHE A 11 -70.38 -7.56 -2.64
CA PHE A 11 -69.36 -6.73 -1.97
C PHE A 11 -68.13 -6.62 -2.88
N ILE A 12 -67.92 -5.45 -3.47
CA ILE A 12 -66.67 -5.12 -4.16
C ILE A 12 -65.68 -4.66 -3.09
N VAL A 13 -64.67 -5.48 -2.82
CA VAL A 13 -63.49 -5.10 -2.03
C VAL A 13 -62.60 -4.24 -2.93
N PHE A 14 -62.55 -2.94 -2.69
CA PHE A 14 -61.51 -2.08 -3.26
C PHE A 14 -60.19 -2.39 -2.56
N ALA A 15 -59.33 -3.18 -3.21
CA ALA A 15 -57.92 -3.23 -2.86
C ALA A 15 -57.29 -1.90 -3.27
N SER A 16 -57.10 -1.01 -2.29
CA SER A 16 -56.26 0.17 -2.46
C SER A 16 -54.82 -0.28 -2.69
N LEU A 17 -54.37 -0.27 -3.94
CA LEU A 17 -52.95 -0.25 -4.29
C LEU A 17 -52.34 1.02 -3.70
N ALA A 18 -51.82 0.92 -2.48
CA ALA A 18 -50.96 1.95 -1.93
C ALA A 18 -49.69 1.95 -2.77
N CYS A 19 -49.55 2.94 -3.66
CA CYS A 19 -48.29 3.22 -4.33
C CYS A 19 -47.27 3.53 -3.23
N ALA A 20 -46.33 2.60 -2.99
CA ALA A 20 -45.27 2.82 -2.02
C ALA A 20 -44.48 4.05 -2.48
N ALA A 21 -44.37 5.07 -1.63
CA ALA A 21 -43.53 6.22 -1.92
C ALA A 21 -42.10 5.72 -2.23
N PRO A 22 -41.42 6.24 -3.27
CA PRO A 22 -40.07 5.82 -3.61
C PRO A 22 -39.16 6.00 -2.39
N GLN A 23 -38.34 4.99 -2.11
CA GLN A 23 -37.38 5.06 -1.01
C GLN A 23 -36.37 6.18 -1.29
N PRO A 24 -35.92 6.92 -0.27
CA PRO A 24 -34.86 7.90 -0.43
C PRO A 24 -33.60 7.22 -1.01
N ARG A 25 -33.02 7.82 -2.04
CA ARG A 25 -31.76 7.39 -2.67
C ARG A 25 -30.77 8.55 -2.76
N PRO A 26 -29.45 8.29 -2.92
CA PRO A 26 -28.50 9.31 -3.35
C PRO A 26 -28.98 10.05 -4.60
N THR A 27 -28.72 11.35 -4.70
CA THR A 27 -29.01 12.13 -5.91
C THR A 27 -27.74 12.78 -6.41
N ALA A 28 -27.62 12.93 -7.74
CA ALA A 28 -26.45 13.54 -8.37
C ALA A 28 -26.13 14.94 -7.81
N GLU A 29 -27.16 15.76 -7.57
CA GLU A 29 -27.00 17.11 -7.01
C GLU A 29 -26.36 17.07 -5.61
N ARG A 30 -26.90 16.25 -4.69
CA ARG A 30 -26.41 16.20 -3.30
C ARG A 30 -25.05 15.50 -3.21
N PHE A 31 -24.83 14.47 -4.03
CA PHE A 31 -23.53 13.84 -4.20
C PHE A 31 -22.49 14.87 -4.66
N GLY A 32 -22.80 15.64 -5.71
CA GLY A 32 -21.94 16.69 -6.23
C GLY A 32 -21.66 17.81 -5.22
N GLU A 33 -22.65 18.21 -4.41
CA GLU A 33 -22.46 19.17 -3.32
C GLU A 33 -21.46 18.68 -2.26
N HIS A 34 -21.52 17.39 -1.90
CA HIS A 34 -20.58 16.77 -0.97
C HIS A 34 -19.17 16.71 -1.56
N VAL A 35 -19.03 16.26 -2.80
CA VAL A 35 -17.73 16.22 -3.50
C VAL A 35 -17.13 17.63 -3.58
N ALA A 36 -17.91 18.62 -4.03
CA ALA A 36 -17.44 19.99 -4.18
C ALA A 36 -16.99 20.61 -2.85
N TRP A 37 -17.67 20.30 -1.75
CA TRP A 37 -17.28 20.80 -0.44
C TRP A 37 -16.03 20.11 0.10
N LEU A 38 -15.93 18.78 -0.05
CA LEU A 38 -14.80 18.00 0.43
C LEU A 38 -13.53 18.37 -0.34
N ALA A 39 -13.62 18.52 -1.66
CA ALA A 39 -12.52 18.82 -2.58
C ALA A 39 -12.26 20.33 -2.77
N ASP A 40 -12.79 21.20 -1.91
CA ASP A 40 -12.50 22.63 -1.95
C ASP A 40 -11.08 22.93 -1.40
N ASP A 41 -10.35 23.85 -2.03
CA ASP A 41 -9.02 24.31 -1.61
C ASP A 41 -8.96 24.69 -0.13
N ALA A 42 -10.06 25.18 0.45
CA ALA A 42 -10.16 25.51 1.87
C ALA A 42 -10.01 24.28 2.79
N ARG A 43 -10.00 23.05 2.26
CA ARG A 43 -9.69 21.79 2.96
C ARG A 43 -8.24 21.36 2.78
N GLU A 44 -7.42 22.14 2.08
CA GLU A 44 -5.96 21.96 1.99
C GLU A 44 -5.55 20.54 1.59
N GLY A 45 -6.39 19.85 0.80
CA GLY A 45 -6.18 18.47 0.35
C GLY A 45 -6.27 17.38 1.43
N ARG A 46 -6.86 17.69 2.60
CA ARG A 46 -7.27 16.72 3.64
C ARG A 46 -6.20 15.72 4.08
N GLN A 47 -4.92 16.11 4.13
CA GLN A 47 -3.88 15.21 4.66
C GLN A 47 -4.22 14.74 6.07
N ALA A 48 -4.03 13.45 6.37
CA ALA A 48 -4.23 12.89 7.70
C ALA A 48 -3.58 13.78 8.79
N GLY A 49 -4.35 14.08 9.84
CA GLY A 49 -3.97 14.97 10.95
C GLY A 49 -3.84 16.47 10.62
N SER A 50 -4.15 16.91 9.39
CA SER A 50 -4.18 18.34 9.03
C SER A 50 -5.45 19.05 9.51
N ALA A 51 -5.43 20.39 9.48
CA ALA A 51 -6.62 21.20 9.72
C ALA A 51 -7.72 20.93 8.69
N GLY A 52 -7.34 20.68 7.43
CA GLY A 52 -8.22 20.26 6.36
C GLY A 52 -8.97 18.95 6.65
N PHE A 53 -8.24 17.93 7.13
CA PHE A 53 -8.81 16.65 7.51
C PHE A 53 -9.72 16.75 8.74
N GLN A 54 -9.37 17.58 9.73
CA GLN A 54 -10.26 17.92 10.84
C GLN A 54 -11.56 18.58 10.36
N ALA A 55 -11.47 19.56 9.46
CA ALA A 55 -12.66 20.22 8.92
C ALA A 55 -13.55 19.23 8.15
N ALA A 56 -12.97 18.32 7.38
CA ALA A 56 -13.69 17.25 6.70
C ALA A 56 -14.38 16.29 7.70
N SER A 57 -13.68 15.92 8.76
CA SER A 57 -14.24 15.08 9.84
C SER A 57 -15.41 15.77 10.54
N ASP A 58 -15.30 17.06 10.85
CA ASP A 58 -16.39 17.84 11.45
C ASP A 58 -17.60 17.97 10.52
N TYR A 59 -17.37 18.07 9.21
CA TYR A 59 -18.42 18.06 8.21
C TYR A 59 -19.16 16.73 8.19
N VAL A 60 -18.42 15.63 8.11
CA VAL A 60 -18.98 14.27 8.15
C VAL A 60 -19.77 14.05 9.44
N ALA A 61 -19.20 14.34 10.61
CA ALA A 61 -19.87 14.20 11.90
C ALA A 61 -21.20 14.97 11.98
N ARG A 62 -21.26 16.19 11.43
CA ARG A 62 -22.52 16.98 11.36
C ARG A 62 -23.57 16.31 10.49
N HIS A 63 -23.20 15.77 9.34
CA HIS A 63 -24.12 15.07 8.44
C HIS A 63 -24.62 13.75 9.03
N LEU A 64 -23.75 12.99 9.69
CA LEU A 64 -24.13 11.76 10.40
C LEU A 64 -25.06 12.05 11.58
N THR A 65 -24.80 13.13 12.32
CA THR A 65 -25.69 13.61 13.39
C THR A 65 -27.05 14.00 12.83
N ALA A 66 -27.10 14.76 11.73
CA ALA A 66 -28.34 15.14 11.07
C ALA A 66 -29.11 13.92 10.52
N ALA A 67 -28.40 12.88 10.11
CA ALA A 67 -28.98 11.60 9.70
C ALA A 67 -29.45 10.72 10.88
N GLY A 68 -29.12 11.08 12.13
CA GLY A 68 -29.52 10.34 13.33
C GLY A 68 -28.77 9.02 13.53
N LEU A 69 -27.56 8.90 12.98
CA LEU A 69 -26.71 7.73 13.20
C LEU A 69 -26.09 7.72 14.60
N VAL A 70 -25.63 6.55 15.03
CA VAL A 70 -24.99 6.37 16.34
C VAL A 70 -23.46 6.41 16.19
N PRO A 71 -22.73 7.21 16.98
CA PRO A 71 -21.28 7.21 16.96
C PRO A 71 -20.70 5.86 17.43
N LEU A 72 -19.64 5.38 16.77
CA LEU A 72 -18.99 4.09 17.05
C LEU A 72 -17.48 4.23 17.32
N GLY A 73 -16.98 5.45 17.48
CA GLY A 73 -15.58 5.71 17.86
C GLY A 73 -15.34 5.64 19.36
N ASP A 74 -14.16 6.10 19.76
CA ASP A 74 -13.69 6.09 21.14
C ASP A 74 -14.60 6.90 22.06
N ASP A 75 -14.74 6.45 23.31
CA ASP A 75 -15.51 7.12 24.37
C ASP A 75 -16.96 7.48 23.97
N GLY A 76 -17.55 6.73 23.04
CA GLY A 76 -18.90 6.99 22.51
C GLY A 76 -18.99 8.19 21.56
N GLY A 77 -17.84 8.67 21.06
CA GLY A 77 -17.74 9.69 20.03
C GLY A 77 -17.68 9.11 18.61
N TRP A 78 -17.42 9.97 17.63
CA TRP A 78 -17.32 9.56 16.22
C TRP A 78 -15.95 9.03 15.83
N LEU A 79 -14.90 9.41 16.57
CA LEU A 79 -13.51 9.23 16.13
C LEU A 79 -12.88 8.02 16.81
N GLN A 80 -12.27 7.14 16.05
CA GLN A 80 -11.33 6.12 16.52
C GLN A 80 -9.91 6.61 16.27
N ARG A 81 -9.18 6.98 17.32
CA ARG A 81 -7.88 7.67 17.22
C ARG A 81 -6.72 6.70 17.19
N PHE A 82 -5.70 7.05 16.39
CA PHE A 82 -4.46 6.30 16.31
C PHE A 82 -3.29 7.19 15.86
N GLU A 83 -2.07 6.70 16.05
CA GLU A 83 -0.86 7.34 15.54
C GLU A 83 -0.50 6.77 14.17
N ALA A 84 -0.52 7.61 13.14
CA ALA A 84 -0.08 7.25 11.79
C ALA A 84 1.40 7.61 11.62
N SER A 85 2.21 6.63 11.25
CA SER A 85 3.62 6.85 10.91
C SER A 85 3.76 7.06 9.41
N GLY A 86 4.18 8.26 9.00
CA GLY A 86 4.38 8.65 7.61
C GLY A 86 5.81 8.43 7.11
N ASN A 87 6.26 9.30 6.21
CA ASN A 87 7.64 9.26 5.71
C ASN A 87 8.64 9.66 6.81
N ARG A 88 9.88 9.21 6.67
CA ARG A 88 10.98 9.75 7.46
C ARG A 88 11.27 11.18 7.02
N GLU A 89 11.34 12.13 7.94
CA GLU A 89 11.82 13.49 7.68
C GLU A 89 13.30 13.59 8.05
N LEU A 90 14.09 14.20 7.17
CA LEU A 90 15.51 14.40 7.42
C LEU A 90 15.70 15.40 8.56
N MET A 91 16.45 15.02 9.58
CA MET A 91 16.72 15.90 10.71
C MET A 91 17.71 17.00 10.33
N SER A 92 17.55 18.20 10.90
CA SER A 92 18.46 19.32 10.67
C SER A 92 19.86 19.12 11.25
N ASP A 93 20.01 18.19 12.20
CA ASP A 93 21.25 17.80 12.85
C ASP A 93 21.45 16.27 12.79
N GLY A 94 22.60 15.78 13.25
CA GLY A 94 22.92 14.35 13.30
C GLY A 94 23.34 13.71 11.97
N ASN A 95 23.06 14.36 10.84
CA ASN A 95 23.52 13.93 9.51
C ASN A 95 24.98 14.29 9.26
N ARG A 96 25.82 13.31 8.91
CA ARG A 96 27.22 13.54 8.53
C ARG A 96 27.74 12.49 7.56
N LEU A 97 28.66 12.91 6.70
CA LEU A 97 29.45 12.03 5.86
C LEU A 97 30.88 12.56 5.81
N SER A 98 31.83 11.74 6.24
CA SER A 98 33.27 11.97 6.02
C SER A 98 33.89 10.77 5.34
N LEU A 99 34.80 11.02 4.40
CA LEU A 99 35.57 10.01 3.69
C LEU A 99 37.06 10.32 3.86
N GLY A 100 37.78 9.42 4.53
CA GLY A 100 39.11 9.72 5.05
C GLY A 100 39.05 10.92 6.00
N SER A 101 39.86 11.95 5.74
CA SER A 101 39.87 13.18 6.53
C SER A 101 38.94 14.28 6.01
N LEU A 102 38.22 14.06 4.90
CA LEU A 102 37.39 15.07 4.27
C LEU A 102 35.93 14.93 4.73
N ALA A 103 35.44 15.94 5.44
CA ALA A 103 34.01 16.10 5.72
C ALA A 103 33.29 16.69 4.50
N LEU A 104 32.10 16.16 4.19
CA LEU A 104 31.30 16.53 3.03
C LEU A 104 30.03 17.28 3.45
N GLU A 105 29.63 18.28 2.67
CA GLU A 105 28.49 19.15 2.98
C GLU A 105 27.17 18.51 2.53
N LEU A 106 26.22 18.37 3.45
CA LEU A 106 24.87 17.88 3.17
C LEU A 106 24.16 18.82 2.18
N GLU A 107 23.27 18.27 1.34
CA GLU A 107 22.53 18.95 0.25
C GLU A 107 23.41 19.45 -0.92
N ARG A 108 24.69 19.76 -0.68
CA ARG A 108 25.65 20.14 -1.72
C ARG A 108 26.41 18.95 -2.28
N ASP A 109 27.12 18.23 -1.42
CA ASP A 109 28.00 17.14 -1.80
C ASP A 109 27.26 15.79 -1.78
N TRP A 110 26.32 15.62 -0.85
CA TRP A 110 25.61 14.35 -0.64
C TRP A 110 24.21 14.54 -0.05
N MET A 111 23.37 13.51 -0.18
CA MET A 111 22.03 13.45 0.41
C MET A 111 21.67 12.02 0.82
N PRO A 112 21.08 11.77 2.01
CA PRO A 112 20.47 10.48 2.32
C PRO A 112 19.33 10.13 1.38
N PHE A 113 19.07 8.84 1.18
CA PHE A 113 17.81 8.40 0.59
C PHE A 113 16.70 8.46 1.65
N ALA A 114 15.51 8.94 1.31
CA ALA A 114 14.36 8.95 2.24
C ALA A 114 13.90 7.56 2.70
N SER A 115 14.24 6.51 1.94
CA SER A 115 14.04 5.12 2.35
C SER A 115 15.08 4.65 3.37
N ALA A 116 16.23 5.32 3.51
CA ALA A 116 17.29 4.89 4.42
C ALA A 116 16.84 5.02 5.88
N PRO A 117 17.09 4.00 6.72
CA PRO A 117 16.85 4.10 8.14
C PRO A 117 17.87 5.05 8.77
N SER A 118 17.48 5.64 9.90
CA SER A 118 18.45 6.30 10.77
C SER A 118 19.51 5.31 11.22
N GLY A 119 20.76 5.75 11.26
CA GLY A 119 21.85 4.90 11.67
C GLY A 119 23.20 5.57 11.49
N GLN A 120 24.17 5.05 12.24
CA GLN A 120 25.54 5.50 12.20
C GLN A 120 26.45 4.30 11.93
N VAL A 121 27.37 4.48 10.99
CA VAL A 121 28.41 3.51 10.67
C VAL A 121 29.74 4.22 10.53
N GLU A 122 30.75 3.71 11.24
CA GLU A 122 32.15 4.06 11.03
C GLU A 122 32.86 2.78 10.61
N GLY A 123 33.43 2.76 9.40
CA GLY A 123 33.92 1.52 8.81
C GLY A 123 34.92 1.74 7.68
N ALA A 124 35.66 0.67 7.36
CA ALA A 124 36.49 0.64 6.17
C ALA A 124 35.62 0.66 4.90
N LEU A 125 36.16 1.20 3.81
CA LEU A 125 35.49 1.24 2.53
C LEU A 125 35.69 -0.06 1.74
N ALA A 126 34.73 -0.35 0.87
CA ALA A 126 34.89 -1.28 -0.25
C ALA A 126 34.33 -0.65 -1.51
N PHE A 127 34.93 -0.93 -2.67
CA PHE A 127 34.38 -0.55 -3.97
C PHE A 127 33.75 -1.78 -4.61
N ALA A 128 32.47 -1.71 -4.94
CA ALA A 128 31.72 -2.79 -5.56
C ALA A 128 31.16 -2.37 -6.92
N GLY A 129 32.00 -1.82 -7.81
CA GLY A 129 31.63 -1.53 -9.19
C GLY A 129 30.33 -0.73 -9.34
N TYR A 130 29.35 -1.31 -10.04
CA TYR A 130 28.01 -0.74 -10.16
C TYR A 130 27.06 -1.21 -9.05
N GLY A 131 27.47 -2.09 -8.14
CA GLY A 131 26.65 -2.59 -7.04
C GLY A 131 25.56 -3.56 -7.50
N MET A 132 25.83 -4.33 -8.55
CA MET A 132 24.88 -5.28 -9.13
C MET A 132 25.24 -6.71 -8.79
N ALA A 133 24.22 -7.51 -8.50
CA ALA A 133 24.27 -8.97 -8.59
C ALA A 133 23.17 -9.43 -9.56
N ASP A 134 23.56 -10.04 -10.67
CA ASP A 134 22.73 -10.67 -11.66
C ASP A 134 23.25 -12.10 -11.91
N PRO A 135 22.52 -13.14 -11.48
CA PRO A 135 22.92 -14.52 -11.69
C PRO A 135 22.88 -14.96 -13.17
N GLY A 136 22.40 -14.11 -14.08
CA GLY A 136 22.16 -14.47 -15.49
C GLY A 136 20.90 -15.34 -15.66
N ASP A 137 20.43 -15.53 -16.88
CA ASP A 137 19.39 -16.53 -17.19
C ASP A 137 19.63 -17.24 -18.54
N ASP A 138 18.96 -18.37 -18.76
CA ASP A 138 19.10 -19.19 -19.99
C ASP A 138 18.75 -18.44 -21.30
N SER A 139 18.11 -17.28 -21.20
CA SER A 139 17.74 -16.41 -22.32
C SER A 139 18.66 -15.20 -22.51
N TRP A 140 19.59 -14.94 -21.58
CA TRP A 140 20.49 -13.79 -21.54
C TRP A 140 21.90 -14.21 -21.08
N GLN A 141 22.89 -14.19 -21.98
CA GLN A 141 24.25 -14.69 -21.69
C GLN A 141 25.04 -13.81 -20.72
N GLY A 142 25.44 -14.38 -19.58
CA GLY A 142 26.52 -13.91 -18.69
C GLY A 142 26.06 -13.50 -17.28
N THR A 143 26.76 -13.99 -16.25
CA THR A 143 26.57 -13.60 -14.85
C THR A 143 27.34 -12.31 -14.52
N TRP A 144 26.82 -11.48 -13.62
CA TRP A 144 27.52 -10.31 -13.09
C TRP A 144 27.37 -10.23 -11.59
N ASP A 145 28.46 -10.21 -10.85
CA ASP A 145 28.41 -10.08 -9.39
C ASP A 145 29.53 -9.15 -8.92
N ASP A 146 29.15 -7.92 -8.56
CA ASP A 146 30.06 -6.92 -7.99
C ASP A 146 30.44 -7.22 -6.54
N TYR A 147 29.77 -8.16 -5.87
CA TYR A 147 29.99 -8.48 -4.46
C TYR A 147 30.79 -9.77 -4.26
N ALA A 148 30.99 -10.56 -5.33
CA ALA A 148 31.74 -11.80 -5.33
C ALA A 148 33.11 -11.67 -4.65
N GLY A 149 33.29 -12.39 -3.54
CA GLY A 149 34.55 -12.47 -2.80
C GLY A 149 34.88 -11.25 -1.92
N LEU A 150 33.92 -10.33 -1.70
CA LEU A 150 34.10 -9.22 -0.76
C LEU A 150 33.61 -9.58 0.65
N GLU A 151 34.44 -9.28 1.65
CA GLU A 151 34.07 -9.39 3.07
C GLU A 151 33.59 -8.02 3.59
N LEU A 152 32.27 -7.83 3.66
CA LEU A 152 31.65 -6.50 3.86
C LEU A 152 31.13 -6.21 5.26
N GLU A 153 31.23 -7.15 6.19
CA GLU A 153 30.77 -6.95 7.57
C GLU A 153 31.43 -5.70 8.19
N GLY A 154 30.59 -4.77 8.65
CA GLY A 154 31.04 -3.49 9.23
C GLY A 154 31.60 -2.47 8.23
N ARG A 155 31.56 -2.75 6.92
CA ARG A 155 32.09 -1.86 5.87
C ARG A 155 31.03 -1.00 5.23
N VAL A 156 31.46 0.15 4.71
CA VAL A 156 30.63 1.03 3.86
C VAL A 156 31.03 0.81 2.40
N VAL A 157 30.07 0.42 1.57
CA VAL A 157 30.32 0.11 0.16
C VAL A 157 30.09 1.34 -0.70
N VAL A 158 31.03 1.63 -1.59
CA VAL A 158 30.92 2.64 -2.64
C VAL A 158 30.56 1.95 -3.95
N VAL A 159 29.49 2.43 -4.61
CA VAL A 159 29.05 1.93 -5.93
C VAL A 159 28.76 3.08 -6.89
N LEU A 160 28.87 2.81 -8.18
CA LEU A 160 28.46 3.73 -9.23
C LEU A 160 26.96 3.59 -9.54
N ARG A 161 26.30 4.73 -9.78
CA ARG A 161 24.94 4.77 -10.33
C ARG A 161 24.93 4.24 -11.77
N GLY A 162 23.83 3.59 -12.14
CA GLY A 162 23.64 3.04 -13.48
C GLY A 162 24.18 1.62 -13.61
N GLY A 163 24.66 1.27 -14.79
CA GLY A 163 25.24 -0.04 -15.08
C GLY A 163 26.25 0.03 -16.23
N PRO A 164 26.89 -1.12 -16.55
CA PRO A 164 27.91 -1.21 -17.59
C PRO A 164 27.34 -0.83 -18.96
N LEU A 165 28.05 0.02 -19.69
CA LEU A 165 27.73 0.39 -21.07
C LEU A 165 28.97 0.15 -21.95
N PRO A 166 28.92 -0.78 -22.92
CA PRO A 166 30.06 -1.02 -23.80
C PRO A 166 30.37 0.20 -24.68
N ASP A 167 31.64 0.36 -25.06
CA ASP A 167 32.08 1.46 -25.93
C ASP A 167 31.30 1.51 -27.27
N GLY A 168 30.91 2.72 -27.68
CA GLY A 168 30.19 2.95 -28.94
C GLY A 168 28.68 2.68 -28.90
N HIS A 169 28.12 2.34 -27.73
CA HIS A 169 26.68 2.22 -27.52
C HIS A 169 26.05 3.53 -27.01
N GLU A 170 24.85 3.86 -27.49
CA GLU A 170 24.08 5.02 -27.04
C GLU A 170 23.63 4.87 -25.57
N PRO A 171 23.57 5.95 -24.78
CA PRO A 171 22.96 5.94 -23.45
C PRO A 171 21.53 5.35 -23.49
N GLY A 172 21.26 4.34 -22.66
CA GLY A 172 19.98 3.60 -22.68
C GLY A 172 19.92 2.42 -23.64
N SER A 173 21.00 2.18 -24.42
CA SER A 173 21.20 0.96 -25.19
C SER A 173 22.19 0.02 -24.48
N GLY A 174 22.09 -1.29 -24.70
CA GLY A 174 22.96 -2.30 -24.06
C GLY A 174 22.25 -3.17 -23.02
N ARG A 175 22.86 -4.34 -22.71
CA ARG A 175 22.21 -5.47 -22.00
C ARG A 175 21.67 -5.12 -20.61
N TRP A 176 22.28 -4.15 -19.93
CA TRP A 176 21.94 -3.73 -18.56
C TRP A 176 20.99 -2.54 -18.49
N LEU A 177 20.92 -1.75 -19.56
CA LEU A 177 20.19 -0.48 -19.62
C LEU A 177 18.84 -0.62 -20.35
N ALA A 178 18.55 -1.80 -20.92
CA ALA A 178 17.30 -2.16 -21.56
C ALA A 178 16.79 -3.55 -21.09
N GLY A 179 15.47 -3.78 -21.18
CA GLY A 179 14.88 -5.10 -20.90
C GLY A 179 15.02 -5.59 -19.45
N ARG A 180 15.26 -6.89 -19.25
CA ARG A 180 15.30 -7.54 -17.93
C ARG A 180 16.44 -7.05 -17.02
N GLY A 181 17.52 -6.51 -17.59
CA GLY A 181 18.66 -5.97 -16.85
C GLY A 181 18.36 -4.70 -16.06
N GLN A 182 17.30 -3.94 -16.43
CA GLN A 182 16.96 -2.66 -15.79
C GLN A 182 16.66 -2.79 -14.30
N LYS A 183 16.18 -3.96 -13.83
CA LYS A 183 15.87 -4.17 -12.42
C LYS A 183 17.14 -4.09 -11.54
N HIS A 184 18.28 -4.59 -12.04
CA HIS A 184 19.55 -4.65 -11.29
C HIS A 184 20.25 -3.30 -11.16
N ILE A 185 19.93 -2.34 -12.02
CA ILE A 185 20.52 -0.99 -12.00
C ILE A 185 19.70 0.02 -11.18
N THR A 186 18.54 -0.38 -10.65
CA THR A 186 17.74 0.51 -9.80
C THR A 186 18.48 0.82 -8.50
N LEU A 187 18.31 2.04 -8.00
CA LEU A 187 18.96 2.47 -6.76
C LEU A 187 18.54 1.60 -5.57
N PHE A 188 17.27 1.23 -5.50
CA PHE A 188 16.75 0.36 -4.45
C PHE A 188 17.37 -1.03 -4.48
N ASN A 189 17.51 -1.64 -5.66
CA ASN A 189 18.18 -2.94 -5.75
C ASN A 189 19.66 -2.86 -5.36
N LYS A 190 20.38 -1.80 -5.73
CA LYS A 190 21.78 -1.63 -5.28
C LYS A 190 21.91 -1.59 -3.76
N ILE A 191 20.99 -0.90 -3.09
CA ILE A 191 20.92 -0.86 -1.61
C ILE A 191 20.64 -2.26 -1.06
N ASN A 192 19.67 -2.97 -1.63
CA ASN A 192 19.32 -4.33 -1.19
C ASN A 192 20.47 -5.32 -1.42
N GLU A 193 21.17 -5.26 -2.55
CA GLU A 193 22.30 -6.14 -2.82
C GLU A 193 23.46 -5.88 -1.85
N ALA A 194 23.78 -4.62 -1.54
CA ALA A 194 24.78 -4.33 -0.52
C ALA A 194 24.39 -4.88 0.86
N TYR A 195 23.11 -4.78 1.22
CA TYR A 195 22.59 -5.33 2.48
C TYR A 195 22.68 -6.86 2.54
N LYS A 196 22.25 -7.56 1.48
CA LYS A 196 22.34 -9.04 1.40
C LYS A 196 23.78 -9.54 1.56
N HIS A 197 24.75 -8.77 1.07
CA HIS A 197 26.16 -9.13 1.16
C HIS A 197 26.83 -8.61 2.45
N GLY A 198 26.06 -8.12 3.43
CA GLY A 198 26.55 -7.81 4.78
C GLY A 198 27.14 -6.40 4.95
N ALA A 199 26.95 -5.49 4.00
CA ALA A 199 27.41 -4.11 4.15
C ALA A 199 26.68 -3.40 5.30
N ALA A 200 27.42 -2.57 6.03
CA ALA A 200 26.86 -1.74 7.12
C ALA A 200 26.38 -0.35 6.64
N GLY A 201 26.72 0.04 5.42
CA GLY A 201 26.23 1.26 4.75
C GLY A 201 26.58 1.28 3.26
N ILE A 202 25.91 2.13 2.48
CA ILE A 202 26.17 2.29 1.04
C ILE A 202 26.23 3.77 0.63
N ILE A 203 27.20 4.07 -0.25
CA ILE A 203 27.37 5.35 -0.92
C ILE A 203 27.21 5.11 -2.42
N ILE A 204 26.12 5.64 -2.99
CA ILE A 204 25.86 5.57 -4.43
C ILE A 204 26.34 6.87 -5.08
N VAL A 205 27.37 6.77 -5.90
CA VAL A 205 28.00 7.91 -6.57
C VAL A 205 27.40 8.10 -7.96
N ASN A 206 27.12 9.34 -8.35
CA ASN A 206 26.82 9.65 -9.75
C ASN A 206 27.96 9.17 -10.67
N ALA A 207 27.62 8.39 -11.68
CA ALA A 207 28.60 7.88 -12.63
C ALA A 207 29.24 9.04 -13.43
N PRO A 208 30.57 9.12 -13.56
CA PRO A 208 31.27 10.17 -14.32
C PRO A 208 30.67 10.40 -15.72
N ARG A 209 30.38 9.32 -16.45
CA ARG A 209 29.75 9.31 -17.78
C ARG A 209 28.39 10.00 -17.82
N ASP A 210 27.62 9.94 -16.74
CA ASP A 210 26.24 10.39 -16.70
C ASP A 210 26.11 11.88 -16.30
N VAL A 211 27.16 12.46 -15.70
CA VAL A 211 27.16 13.83 -15.16
C VAL A 211 26.81 14.87 -16.23
N GLY A 212 27.37 14.75 -17.44
CA GLY A 212 27.13 15.72 -18.52
C GLY A 212 25.68 15.75 -19.02
N GLN A 213 24.92 14.66 -18.85
CA GLN A 213 23.53 14.54 -19.32
C GLN A 213 22.51 14.72 -18.21
N ARG A 214 22.78 14.16 -17.02
CA ARG A 214 21.85 14.14 -15.88
C ARG A 214 22.09 15.26 -14.87
N GLY A 215 23.21 15.98 -15.02
CA GLY A 215 23.73 16.87 -13.98
C GLY A 215 24.39 16.09 -12.84
N ASP A 216 25.13 16.80 -12.00
CA ASP A 216 25.82 16.22 -10.84
C ASP A 216 25.20 16.66 -9.50
N GLN A 217 23.87 16.65 -9.43
CA GLN A 217 23.18 16.89 -8.16
C GLN A 217 23.02 15.56 -7.41
N ALA A 218 23.17 15.61 -6.09
CA ALA A 218 22.81 14.49 -5.24
C ALA A 218 21.31 14.21 -5.40
N ILE A 219 20.92 12.93 -5.33
CA ILE A 219 19.52 12.57 -5.48
C ILE A 219 18.74 13.12 -4.28
N LEU A 220 17.79 14.00 -4.56
CA LEU A 220 16.99 14.64 -3.53
C LEU A 220 16.31 13.60 -2.65
N TYR A 221 16.36 13.83 -1.34
CA TYR A 221 15.69 13.01 -0.33
C TYR A 221 14.21 12.77 -0.68
N ALA A 222 13.49 13.83 -1.08
CA ALA A 222 12.09 13.77 -1.50
C ALA A 222 11.79 12.90 -2.75
N ASN A 223 12.81 12.60 -3.56
CA ASN A 223 12.73 11.81 -4.80
C ASN A 223 13.22 10.35 -4.61
N SER A 224 13.50 9.95 -3.37
CA SER A 224 13.89 8.59 -3.01
C SER A 224 12.66 7.74 -2.68
N PHE A 225 12.74 6.42 -2.91
CA PHE A 225 11.63 5.45 -2.80
C PHE A 225 10.73 5.68 -1.59
N ARG A 226 9.46 6.00 -1.83
CA ARG A 226 8.43 6.14 -0.77
C ARG A 226 7.66 4.82 -0.66
N GLY A 227 7.33 4.41 0.57
CA GLY A 227 6.66 3.12 0.86
C GLY A 227 7.58 1.89 0.96
N ALA A 228 8.90 2.06 0.81
CA ALA A 228 9.89 1.00 1.03
C ALA A 228 10.99 1.50 1.98
N THR A 229 11.24 0.78 3.07
CA THR A 229 12.36 1.03 3.98
C THR A 229 13.59 0.27 3.52
N ALA A 230 14.69 0.98 3.28
CA ALA A 230 15.98 0.35 3.05
C ALA A 230 16.54 -0.27 4.34
N SER A 231 17.47 -1.19 4.16
CA SER A 231 18.04 -2.01 5.22
C SER A 231 19.42 -1.52 5.67
N LEU A 232 19.86 -0.33 5.29
CA LEU A 232 21.12 0.23 5.79
C LEU A 232 21.18 1.73 5.51
N PRO A 233 21.96 2.50 6.29
CA PRO A 233 22.29 3.88 5.95
C PRO A 233 22.77 3.96 4.50
N ALA A 234 22.03 4.72 3.70
CA ALA A 234 22.25 4.80 2.26
C ALA A 234 22.24 6.27 1.84
N VAL A 235 23.25 6.68 1.08
CA VAL A 235 23.40 8.07 0.62
C VAL A 235 23.73 8.14 -0.86
N SER A 236 23.27 9.20 -1.51
CA SER A 236 23.73 9.63 -2.82
C SER A 236 24.87 10.62 -2.65
N LEU A 237 25.96 10.45 -3.41
CA LEU A 237 27.12 11.32 -3.44
C LEU A 237 27.32 11.87 -4.85
N THR A 238 27.60 13.17 -4.98
CA THR A 238 27.94 13.76 -6.28
C THR A 238 29.28 13.22 -6.78
N TRP A 239 29.45 13.14 -8.09
CA TRP A 239 30.71 12.75 -8.71
C TRP A 239 31.84 13.71 -8.31
N ALA A 240 31.59 15.01 -8.31
CA ALA A 240 32.57 16.02 -7.93
C ALA A 240 33.06 15.86 -6.47
N ALA A 241 32.15 15.57 -5.54
CA ALA A 241 32.50 15.28 -4.15
C ALA A 241 33.26 13.96 -4.04
N ALA A 242 32.80 12.92 -4.74
CA ALA A 242 33.45 11.62 -4.77
C ALA A 242 34.89 11.69 -5.31
N GLN A 243 35.13 12.44 -6.38
CA GLN A 243 36.47 12.61 -6.95
C GLN A 243 37.44 13.27 -5.94
N ARG A 244 36.96 14.29 -5.22
CA ARG A 244 37.73 14.99 -4.17
C ARG A 244 38.01 14.09 -2.98
N ALA A 245 37.05 13.25 -2.60
CA ALA A 245 37.08 12.46 -1.38
C ALA A 245 37.77 11.10 -1.55
N LEU A 246 37.46 10.38 -2.62
CA LEU A 246 37.88 8.99 -2.86
C LEU A 246 39.14 8.89 -3.73
N GLY A 247 39.41 9.89 -4.59
CA GLY A 247 40.62 9.94 -5.40
C GLY A 247 41.91 9.85 -4.56
N PRO A 248 42.09 10.69 -3.52
CA PRO A 248 43.23 10.59 -2.60
C PRO A 248 43.30 9.28 -1.82
N LEU A 249 42.21 8.52 -1.75
CA LEU A 249 42.10 7.22 -1.10
C LEU A 249 42.35 6.04 -2.08
N GLY A 250 42.82 6.32 -3.30
CA GLY A 250 43.18 5.31 -4.29
C GLY A 250 42.02 4.79 -5.13
N LEU A 251 40.89 5.51 -5.17
CA LEU A 251 39.74 5.17 -6.00
C LEU A 251 39.48 6.26 -7.05
N ASP A 252 40.06 6.06 -8.24
CA ASP A 252 39.82 6.90 -9.42
C ASP A 252 38.57 6.41 -10.17
N LEU A 253 37.41 6.97 -9.79
CA LEU A 253 36.12 6.54 -10.31
C LEU A 253 35.96 6.68 -11.83
N GLU A 254 36.69 7.61 -12.46
CA GLU A 254 36.64 7.74 -13.92
C GLU A 254 37.39 6.59 -14.59
N ALA A 255 38.59 6.26 -14.08
CA ALA A 255 39.35 5.11 -14.55
C ALA A 255 38.61 3.79 -14.28
N GLU A 256 38.03 3.63 -13.08
CA GLU A 256 37.24 2.44 -12.74
C GLU A 256 36.01 2.29 -13.64
N GLN A 257 35.26 3.36 -13.88
CA GLN A 257 34.10 3.31 -14.76
C GLN A 257 34.50 2.87 -16.18
N ARG A 258 35.54 3.48 -16.76
CA ARG A 258 36.00 3.11 -18.11
C ARG A 258 36.40 1.63 -18.19
N ALA A 259 37.06 1.12 -17.15
CA ALA A 259 37.44 -0.28 -17.10
C ALA A 259 36.22 -1.22 -16.99
N LEU A 260 35.27 -0.93 -16.09
CA LEU A 260 34.04 -1.71 -15.94
C LEU A 260 33.23 -1.77 -17.25
N ASP A 261 33.19 -0.66 -17.98
CA ASP A 261 32.45 -0.51 -19.23
C ASP A 261 33.12 -1.21 -20.42
N SER A 262 34.44 -1.12 -20.53
CA SER A 262 35.20 -1.70 -21.64
C SER A 262 35.47 -3.20 -21.47
N GLU A 263 35.77 -3.65 -20.25
CA GLU A 263 36.05 -5.05 -19.94
C GLU A 263 34.77 -5.87 -19.74
N LEU A 264 33.65 -5.20 -19.41
CA LEU A 264 32.37 -5.83 -19.07
C LEU A 264 32.51 -6.95 -18.02
N ALA A 265 33.35 -6.69 -17.01
CA ALA A 265 33.58 -7.57 -15.88
C ALA A 265 33.59 -6.78 -14.55
N PRO A 266 33.15 -7.39 -13.43
CA PRO A 266 33.27 -6.79 -12.10
C PRO A 266 34.73 -6.46 -11.75
N ARG A 267 34.95 -5.30 -11.10
CA ARG A 267 36.28 -4.82 -10.68
C ARG A 267 36.31 -4.37 -9.22
N SER A 268 35.65 -5.16 -8.38
CA SER A 268 35.44 -4.86 -6.98
C SER A 268 36.66 -5.15 -6.12
N ARG A 269 36.85 -4.37 -5.05
CA ARG A 269 37.97 -4.51 -4.12
C ARG A 269 37.70 -3.89 -2.76
N LEU A 270 38.37 -4.40 -1.74
CA LEU A 270 38.46 -3.77 -0.43
C LEU A 270 39.38 -2.54 -0.49
N LEU A 271 39.06 -1.51 0.27
CA LEU A 271 39.87 -0.30 0.44
C LEU A 271 40.21 -0.17 1.93
N ASP A 272 41.06 -1.07 2.44
CA ASP A 272 41.29 -1.23 3.89
C ASP A 272 41.87 0.01 4.58
N ASP A 273 42.64 0.82 3.86
CA ASP A 273 43.22 2.08 4.37
C ASP A 273 42.24 3.28 4.26
N ALA A 274 41.11 3.10 3.59
CA ALA A 274 40.11 4.13 3.38
C ALA A 274 38.90 3.89 4.31
N ARG A 275 38.43 4.96 4.95
CA ARG A 275 37.33 4.88 5.93
C ARG A 275 36.22 5.86 5.62
N ALA A 276 35.00 5.47 5.99
CA ALA A 276 33.85 6.35 6.04
C ALA A 276 33.37 6.52 7.47
N ASP A 277 32.95 7.73 7.79
CA ASP A 277 32.09 8.05 8.92
C ASP A 277 30.76 8.56 8.35
N LEU A 278 29.73 7.73 8.41
CA LEU A 278 28.40 7.99 7.86
C LEU A 278 27.38 7.96 8.99
N ALA A 279 26.63 9.04 9.16
CA ALA A 279 25.40 9.01 9.92
C ALA A 279 24.25 9.63 9.13
N VAL A 280 23.15 8.90 9.10
CA VAL A 280 21.85 9.34 8.62
C VAL A 280 20.95 9.53 9.84
N ALA A 281 20.41 10.72 9.98
CA ALA A 281 19.46 11.08 11.02
C ALA A 281 18.17 11.54 10.35
N ALA A 282 17.15 10.69 10.43
CA ALA A 282 15.81 10.91 9.92
C ALA A 282 14.77 10.37 10.92
N GLU A 283 13.76 11.17 11.22
CA GLU A 283 12.71 10.84 12.18
C GLU A 283 11.46 10.39 11.42
N LEU A 284 10.84 9.29 11.85
CA LEU A 284 9.51 8.92 11.34
C LEU A 284 8.55 10.03 11.76
N SER A 285 7.91 10.72 10.80
CA SER A 285 6.87 11.66 11.17
C SER A 285 5.66 10.86 11.66
N THR A 286 5.38 10.95 12.97
CA THR A 286 4.16 10.42 13.56
C THR A 286 3.14 11.54 13.64
N VAL A 287 1.96 11.30 13.12
CA VAL A 287 0.84 12.23 13.18
C VAL A 287 -0.33 11.52 13.86
N SER A 288 -0.87 12.17 14.89
CA SER A 288 -2.11 11.75 15.52
C SER A 288 -3.26 11.99 14.54
N THR A 289 -4.01 10.94 14.23
CA THR A 289 -5.12 10.96 13.27
C THR A 289 -6.23 10.02 13.74
N TRP A 290 -7.26 9.80 12.93
CA TRP A 290 -8.41 8.99 13.30
C TRP A 290 -9.17 8.45 12.09
N ASN A 291 -9.91 7.35 12.33
CA ASN A 291 -11.06 6.97 11.53
C ASN A 291 -12.32 7.66 12.09
N LEU A 292 -13.32 7.90 11.26
CA LEU A 292 -14.65 8.34 11.71
C LEU A 292 -15.67 7.22 11.47
N LEU A 293 -16.27 6.72 12.54
CA LEU A 293 -17.12 5.52 12.54
C LEU A 293 -18.55 5.85 12.99
N ALA A 294 -19.53 5.38 12.21
CA ALA A 294 -20.95 5.55 12.48
C ALA A 294 -21.70 4.23 12.32
N LEU A 295 -22.74 4.04 13.12
CA LEU A 295 -23.60 2.86 13.10
C LEU A 295 -25.02 3.24 12.70
N LEU A 296 -25.51 2.62 11.62
CA LEU A 296 -26.93 2.53 11.31
C LEU A 296 -27.51 1.32 12.07
N PRO A 297 -28.42 1.53 13.05
CA PRO A 297 -28.97 0.42 13.83
C PRO A 297 -29.80 -0.55 13.00
N GLY A 298 -29.64 -1.85 13.27
CA GLY A 298 -30.53 -2.90 12.77
C GLY A 298 -31.89 -2.94 13.48
N ALA A 299 -32.77 -3.84 13.04
CA ALA A 299 -34.11 -4.04 13.61
C ALA A 299 -34.14 -4.84 14.94
N GLY A 300 -33.05 -5.55 15.28
CA GLY A 300 -32.88 -6.32 16.53
C GLY A 300 -33.48 -7.75 16.53
N ASP A 301 -32.93 -8.60 17.41
CA ASP A 301 -33.37 -9.93 17.91
C ASP A 301 -33.08 -11.23 17.11
N VAL A 302 -32.50 -11.22 15.90
CA VAL A 302 -32.20 -12.50 15.18
C VAL A 302 -30.72 -12.70 14.82
N ARG A 303 -29.92 -11.64 14.82
CA ARG A 303 -28.51 -11.64 14.34
C ARG A 303 -27.60 -10.72 15.15
N ASP A 304 -27.91 -10.55 16.44
CA ASP A 304 -27.20 -9.66 17.36
C ASP A 304 -25.67 -9.91 17.29
N GLY A 305 -24.91 -8.85 17.01
CA GLY A 305 -23.45 -8.87 16.87
C GLY A 305 -22.97 -8.79 15.41
N GLU A 306 -23.68 -9.42 14.46
CA GLU A 306 -23.30 -9.40 13.05
C GLU A 306 -23.50 -8.01 12.43
N HIS A 307 -22.56 -7.57 11.60
CA HIS A 307 -22.63 -6.26 10.95
C HIS A 307 -22.01 -6.26 9.56
N VAL A 308 -22.41 -5.29 8.73
CA VAL A 308 -21.80 -5.01 7.42
C VAL A 308 -21.00 -3.72 7.53
N VAL A 309 -19.82 -3.65 6.93
CA VAL A 309 -19.01 -2.42 6.86
C VAL A 309 -19.14 -1.81 5.46
N LEU A 310 -19.49 -0.54 5.39
CA LEU A 310 -19.38 0.32 4.21
C LEU A 310 -18.24 1.31 4.46
N GLY A 311 -17.18 1.25 3.66
CA GLY A 311 -15.97 2.04 3.85
C GLY A 311 -15.63 2.92 2.64
N ALA A 312 -14.99 4.05 2.93
CA ALA A 312 -14.31 4.93 1.99
C ALA A 312 -13.29 5.75 2.79
N HIS A 313 -12.11 6.02 2.26
CA HIS A 313 -11.19 6.93 2.95
C HIS A 313 -11.66 8.40 2.83
N LEU A 314 -11.16 9.23 3.76
CA LEU A 314 -11.48 10.66 3.88
C LEU A 314 -10.25 11.55 3.71
N ASP A 315 -9.05 11.02 3.98
CA ASP A 315 -7.81 11.76 3.81
C ASP A 315 -7.33 11.74 2.37
N HIS A 316 -6.59 12.77 1.95
CA HIS A 316 -5.89 12.78 0.67
C HIS A 316 -4.47 13.36 0.85
N LEU A 317 -3.75 13.67 -0.24
CA LEU A 317 -2.32 13.99 -0.22
C LEU A 317 -1.94 15.37 0.37
N GLY A 318 -2.90 16.23 0.68
CA GLY A 318 -2.66 17.59 1.14
C GLY A 318 -1.87 18.42 0.14
N TYR A 319 -0.66 18.82 0.53
CA TYR A 319 0.25 19.57 -0.34
C TYR A 319 1.18 18.68 -1.18
N GLY A 320 0.88 17.38 -1.33
CA GLY A 320 1.69 16.42 -2.07
C GLY A 320 3.07 16.15 -1.45
N ARG A 321 3.26 16.49 -0.17
CA ARG A 321 4.55 16.37 0.53
C ARG A 321 4.86 14.94 0.98
N HIS A 322 3.83 14.10 1.13
CA HIS A 322 3.92 12.79 1.79
C HIS A 322 3.68 11.58 0.89
N GLY A 323 3.42 11.72 -0.42
CA GLY A 323 2.93 10.54 -1.17
C GLY A 323 3.03 10.53 -2.69
N GLY A 324 3.74 11.46 -3.32
CA GLY A 324 4.09 11.31 -4.74
C GLY A 324 2.99 11.77 -5.68
N SER A 325 2.93 13.10 -5.86
CA SER A 325 2.17 13.68 -6.95
C SER A 325 2.56 13.05 -8.29
N MET A 326 1.60 12.63 -9.10
CA MET A 326 1.87 12.15 -10.47
C MET A 326 2.46 13.24 -11.39
N ARG A 327 2.45 14.51 -10.95
CA ARG A 327 3.08 15.66 -11.65
C ARG A 327 4.52 15.92 -11.20
N GLY A 328 5.08 15.06 -10.35
CA GLY A 328 6.47 15.11 -9.91
C GLY A 328 6.78 16.29 -8.99
N ALA A 329 8.08 16.60 -8.84
CA ALA A 329 8.56 17.55 -7.84
C ALA A 329 7.99 18.99 -7.98
N ALA A 330 7.57 19.38 -9.19
CA ALA A 330 6.99 20.71 -9.43
C ALA A 330 5.59 20.91 -8.83
N ALA A 331 4.88 19.82 -8.54
CA ALA A 331 3.57 19.85 -7.90
C ALA A 331 3.63 19.78 -6.37
N VAL A 332 4.80 19.49 -5.79
CA VAL A 332 4.99 19.50 -4.34
C VAL A 332 4.77 20.93 -3.82
N GLY A 333 3.90 21.07 -2.82
CA GLY A 333 3.49 22.37 -2.28
C GLY A 333 2.20 22.92 -2.89
N GLN A 334 1.66 22.31 -3.94
CA GLN A 334 0.33 22.61 -4.47
C GLN A 334 -0.72 21.77 -3.74
N ILE A 335 -1.94 22.29 -3.64
CA ILE A 335 -3.06 21.57 -3.02
C ILE A 335 -3.48 20.42 -3.95
N HIS A 336 -3.60 19.22 -3.39
CA HIS A 336 -4.14 18.04 -4.05
C HIS A 336 -5.54 17.86 -3.47
N ASN A 337 -6.57 18.29 -4.20
CA ASN A 337 -7.93 18.31 -3.67
C ASN A 337 -8.55 16.93 -3.59
N GLY A 338 -8.18 16.01 -4.47
CA GLY A 338 -8.68 14.65 -4.42
C GLY A 338 -10.18 14.58 -4.60
N ALA A 339 -10.67 15.12 -5.72
CA ALA A 339 -12.10 15.15 -6.00
C ALA A 339 -12.64 13.76 -6.30
N ASP A 340 -11.93 12.96 -7.09
CA ASP A 340 -12.26 11.55 -7.27
C ASP A 340 -11.58 10.68 -6.24
N ASP A 341 -10.26 10.81 -6.10
CA ASP A 341 -9.47 10.17 -5.06
C ASP A 341 -9.31 11.14 -3.90
N ASN A 342 -10.29 11.29 -3.02
CA ASN A 342 -11.27 10.29 -2.61
C ASN A 342 -12.65 10.85 -2.29
N ALA A 343 -12.87 12.14 -2.57
CA ALA A 343 -14.07 12.83 -2.11
C ALA A 343 -15.36 12.17 -2.63
N THR A 344 -15.33 11.49 -3.78
CA THR A 344 -16.48 10.75 -4.34
C THR A 344 -16.91 9.57 -3.47
N GLY A 345 -15.99 8.76 -2.96
CA GLY A 345 -16.31 7.65 -2.04
C GLY A 345 -16.92 8.14 -0.73
N SER A 346 -16.28 9.15 -0.13
CA SER A 346 -16.77 9.81 1.09
C SER A 346 -18.14 10.49 0.90
N ALA A 347 -18.35 11.17 -0.24
CA ALA A 347 -19.65 11.75 -0.59
C ALA A 347 -20.74 10.66 -0.75
N GLY A 348 -20.38 9.52 -1.32
CA GLY A 348 -21.25 8.34 -1.41
C GLY A 348 -21.72 7.87 -0.03
N LEU A 349 -20.80 7.71 0.93
CA LEU A 349 -21.15 7.34 2.31
C LEU A 349 -22.06 8.38 2.99
N LEU A 350 -21.87 9.68 2.74
CA LEU A 350 -22.73 10.73 3.29
C LEU A 350 -24.17 10.66 2.73
N GLU A 351 -24.31 10.41 1.43
CA GLU A 351 -25.62 10.19 0.82
C GLU A 351 -26.28 8.91 1.32
N LEU A 352 -25.51 7.84 1.51
CA LEU A 352 -26.00 6.59 2.09
C LEU A 352 -26.43 6.77 3.54
N ALA A 353 -25.67 7.50 4.36
CA ALA A 353 -26.03 7.83 5.73
C ALA A 353 -27.43 8.46 5.81
N ARG A 354 -27.71 9.46 4.96
CA ARG A 354 -29.02 10.12 4.91
C ARG A 354 -30.10 9.19 4.34
N SER A 355 -29.85 8.57 3.20
CA SER A 355 -30.87 7.82 2.47
C SER A 355 -31.31 6.57 3.25
N LEU A 356 -30.36 5.85 3.84
CA LEU A 356 -30.62 4.65 4.64
C LEU A 356 -31.30 4.98 5.98
N SER A 357 -30.95 6.10 6.63
CA SER A 357 -31.58 6.47 7.91
C SER A 357 -33.03 6.91 7.78
N GLN A 358 -33.45 7.34 6.58
CA GLN A 358 -34.82 7.74 6.27
C GLN A 358 -35.72 6.57 5.83
N ARG A 359 -35.16 5.35 5.75
CA ARG A 359 -35.95 4.16 5.42
C ARG A 359 -36.96 3.85 6.51
N LYS A 360 -38.13 3.34 6.09
CA LYS A 360 -39.20 2.93 7.02
C LYS A 360 -38.86 1.64 7.78
N THR A 361 -38.08 0.77 7.15
CA THR A 361 -37.65 -0.51 7.72
C THR A 361 -36.14 -0.48 7.90
N ARG A 362 -35.70 -0.89 9.09
CA ARG A 362 -34.27 -1.11 9.37
C ARG A 362 -33.84 -2.46 8.82
N PRO A 363 -32.59 -2.59 8.36
CA PRO A 363 -32.03 -3.89 8.00
C PRO A 363 -31.94 -4.82 9.22
N ALA A 364 -31.84 -6.12 8.98
CA ALA A 364 -31.72 -7.12 10.05
C ALA A 364 -30.41 -6.96 10.83
N ARG A 365 -29.28 -6.77 10.12
CA ARG A 365 -27.98 -6.44 10.73
C ARG A 365 -27.73 -4.93 10.71
N PRO A 366 -27.08 -4.35 11.74
CA PRO A 366 -26.57 -3.01 11.64
C PRO A 366 -25.52 -2.86 10.52
N ILE A 367 -25.38 -1.63 10.03
CA ILE A 367 -24.39 -1.25 9.02
C ILE A 367 -23.45 -0.22 9.64
N VAL A 368 -22.15 -0.49 9.61
CA VAL A 368 -21.10 0.45 10.00
C VAL A 368 -20.72 1.26 8.77
N LEU A 369 -20.78 2.59 8.87
CA LEU A 369 -20.21 3.51 7.90
C LEU A 369 -18.86 3.97 8.45
N ALA A 370 -17.80 3.70 7.71
CA ALA A 370 -16.43 3.97 8.14
C ALA A 370 -15.74 4.90 7.14
N PHE A 371 -15.33 6.07 7.63
CA PHE A 371 -14.51 7.02 6.92
C PHE A 371 -13.07 6.86 7.38
N TRP A 372 -12.24 6.23 6.54
CA TRP A 372 -10.87 5.86 6.92
C TRP A 372 -9.94 7.07 6.87
N GLY A 373 -8.99 7.12 7.80
CA GLY A 373 -7.91 8.11 7.79
C GLY A 373 -6.56 7.47 7.49
N ALA A 374 -5.62 8.26 6.97
CA ALA A 374 -4.27 7.82 6.59
C ALA A 374 -4.26 6.61 5.63
N GLU A 375 -5.22 6.52 4.72
CA GLU A 375 -5.21 5.53 3.63
C GLU A 375 -4.01 5.78 2.71
N GLU A 376 -3.78 7.05 2.38
CA GLU A 376 -2.72 7.51 1.46
C GLU A 376 -1.31 7.18 1.93
N TRP A 377 -1.19 6.83 3.21
CA TRP A 377 0.06 6.48 3.87
C TRP A 377 0.23 4.97 4.01
N GLY A 378 -0.64 4.18 3.37
CA GLY A 378 -0.58 2.72 3.33
C GLY A 378 -1.69 2.02 4.10
N LEU A 379 -2.94 2.48 3.95
CA LEU A 379 -4.15 1.88 4.53
C LEU A 379 -4.16 1.91 6.06
N LEU A 380 -3.50 2.90 6.68
CA LEU A 380 -3.22 2.86 8.12
C LEU A 380 -4.49 2.88 8.96
N GLY A 381 -5.54 3.59 8.51
CA GLY A 381 -6.83 3.64 9.17
C GLY A 381 -7.59 2.33 9.17
N SER A 382 -7.81 1.71 8.01
CA SER A 382 -8.50 0.42 7.93
C SER A 382 -7.70 -0.71 8.59
N ARG A 383 -6.36 -0.68 8.49
CA ARG A 383 -5.49 -1.61 9.23
C ARG A 383 -5.62 -1.43 10.74
N HIS A 384 -5.67 -0.20 11.23
CA HIS A 384 -5.91 0.08 12.64
C HIS A 384 -7.28 -0.47 13.08
N TYR A 385 -8.33 -0.24 12.29
CA TYR A 385 -9.66 -0.77 12.60
C TYR A 385 -9.68 -2.30 12.65
N VAL A 386 -9.09 -3.00 11.68
CA VAL A 386 -9.02 -4.47 11.70
C VAL A 386 -8.25 -5.00 12.92
N ALA A 387 -7.19 -4.30 13.33
CA ALA A 387 -6.43 -4.66 14.53
C ALA A 387 -7.17 -4.35 15.84
N GLN A 388 -7.94 -3.27 15.88
CA GLN A 388 -8.67 -2.77 17.06
C GLN A 388 -10.10 -2.39 16.67
N PRO A 389 -10.97 -3.36 16.36
CA PRO A 389 -12.25 -3.07 15.74
C PRO A 389 -13.26 -2.56 16.78
N ALA A 390 -14.09 -1.59 16.39
CA ALA A 390 -15.10 -1.02 17.28
C ALA A 390 -16.28 -1.98 17.55
N LEU A 391 -16.52 -2.92 16.64
CA LEU A 391 -17.38 -4.10 16.82
C LEU A 391 -16.55 -5.36 16.56
N PRO A 392 -16.88 -6.52 17.15
CA PRO A 392 -16.06 -7.73 16.99
C PRO A 392 -15.86 -8.10 15.51
N LEU A 393 -14.61 -8.10 15.04
CA LEU A 393 -14.30 -8.34 13.62
C LEU A 393 -14.80 -9.70 13.11
N LEU A 394 -14.87 -10.72 13.97
CA LEU A 394 -15.39 -12.05 13.63
C LEU A 394 -16.90 -12.07 13.28
N ASP A 395 -17.61 -11.00 13.64
CA ASP A 395 -19.02 -10.79 13.35
C ASP A 395 -19.22 -9.85 12.14
N CYS A 396 -18.14 -9.38 11.51
CA CYS A 396 -18.21 -8.65 10.25
C CYS A 396 -18.58 -9.63 9.11
N VAL A 397 -19.74 -9.40 8.50
CA VAL A 397 -20.33 -10.27 7.47
C VAL A 397 -19.67 -10.06 6.11
N ALA A 398 -19.38 -8.81 5.79
CA ALA A 398 -18.70 -8.38 4.58
C ALA A 398 -18.30 -6.91 4.73
N MET A 399 -17.31 -6.49 3.94
CA MET A 399 -16.95 -5.10 3.79
C MET A 399 -17.11 -4.66 2.32
N ILE A 400 -17.75 -3.52 2.12
CA ILE A 400 -17.89 -2.88 0.81
C ILE A 400 -17.04 -1.61 0.85
N ASN A 401 -16.03 -1.55 -0.01
CA ASN A 401 -15.19 -0.38 -0.19
C ASN A 401 -15.65 0.44 -1.39
N MET A 402 -15.80 1.76 -1.21
CA MET A 402 -16.09 2.71 -2.27
C MET A 402 -14.96 3.72 -2.36
N ASP A 403 -14.20 3.63 -3.44
CA ASP A 403 -13.03 4.46 -3.68
C ASP A 403 -13.03 4.88 -5.15
N MET A 404 -12.72 6.15 -5.43
CA MET A 404 -12.72 6.73 -6.77
C MET A 404 -13.95 6.30 -7.61
N ILE A 405 -15.14 6.71 -7.16
CA ILE A 405 -16.42 6.31 -7.77
C ILE A 405 -17.01 7.38 -8.72
N GLY A 406 -16.26 8.43 -9.03
CA GLY A 406 -16.74 9.60 -9.76
C GLY A 406 -16.26 9.72 -11.20
N ARG A 407 -15.32 8.89 -11.68
CA ARG A 407 -14.72 8.99 -13.03
C ARG A 407 -15.26 7.96 -14.02
N SER A 408 -16.55 7.61 -13.89
CA SER A 408 -17.23 6.69 -14.81
C SER A 408 -17.58 7.36 -16.15
N GLU A 409 -16.83 7.04 -17.20
CA GLU A 409 -17.21 7.33 -18.60
C GLU A 409 -18.11 6.23 -19.17
N GLY A 410 -19.27 6.59 -19.74
CA GLY A 410 -20.17 5.62 -20.35
C GLY A 410 -20.79 4.59 -19.39
N GLY A 411 -20.81 4.88 -18.09
CA GLY A 411 -21.36 3.99 -17.05
C GLY A 411 -20.35 2.96 -16.51
N GLN A 412 -19.08 3.00 -16.92
CA GLN A 412 -18.09 2.02 -16.53
C GLN A 412 -17.88 1.95 -15.01
N LEU A 413 -17.95 0.74 -14.48
CA LEU A 413 -17.66 0.43 -13.08
C LEU A 413 -16.90 -0.89 -12.98
N GLU A 414 -15.79 -0.90 -12.25
CA GLU A 414 -15.11 -2.12 -11.84
C GLU A 414 -15.61 -2.56 -10.46
N VAL A 415 -16.03 -3.82 -10.34
CA VAL A 415 -16.42 -4.45 -9.07
C VAL A 415 -15.51 -5.64 -8.78
N GLY A 416 -14.56 -5.43 -7.87
CA GLY A 416 -13.65 -6.47 -7.38
C GLY A 416 -14.23 -7.27 -6.22
N GLY A 417 -13.71 -8.48 -6.02
CA GLY A 417 -14.00 -9.31 -4.84
C GLY A 417 -15.26 -10.17 -4.92
N VAL A 418 -15.94 -10.24 -6.07
CA VAL A 418 -17.19 -11.02 -6.22
C VAL A 418 -16.99 -12.54 -6.02
N GLY A 419 -15.74 -13.02 -6.06
CA GLY A 419 -15.36 -14.41 -5.81
C GLY A 419 -14.94 -14.69 -4.36
N THR A 420 -14.98 -13.68 -3.48
CA THR A 420 -14.59 -13.82 -2.07
C THR A 420 -15.66 -14.51 -1.22
N ALA A 421 -16.85 -14.73 -1.76
CA ALA A 421 -17.84 -15.69 -1.28
C ALA A 421 -18.78 -16.08 -2.44
N ALA A 422 -19.28 -17.31 -2.41
CA ALA A 422 -20.07 -17.87 -3.52
C ALA A 422 -21.34 -17.06 -3.87
N SER A 423 -21.93 -16.36 -2.90
CA SER A 423 -23.17 -15.60 -3.08
C SER A 423 -22.96 -14.18 -3.62
N LEU A 424 -21.73 -13.66 -3.69
CA LEU A 424 -21.51 -12.24 -4.00
C LEU A 424 -21.76 -11.89 -5.47
N ALA A 425 -21.55 -12.81 -6.41
CA ALA A 425 -21.92 -12.55 -7.80
C ALA A 425 -23.44 -12.36 -7.94
N ASP A 426 -24.23 -13.29 -7.42
CA ASP A 426 -25.69 -13.23 -7.47
C ASP A 426 -26.26 -12.00 -6.75
N LEU A 427 -25.68 -11.62 -5.60
CA LEU A 427 -26.07 -10.41 -4.87
C LEU A 427 -25.79 -9.11 -5.63
N LEU A 428 -24.75 -9.09 -6.46
CA LEU A 428 -24.45 -7.95 -7.32
C LEU A 428 -25.48 -7.83 -8.43
N ASP A 429 -25.82 -8.95 -9.08
CA ASP A 429 -26.86 -8.99 -10.12
C ASP A 429 -28.21 -8.52 -9.54
N ASP A 430 -28.62 -9.04 -8.38
CA ASP A 430 -29.83 -8.63 -7.66
C ASP A 430 -29.84 -7.12 -7.34
N ALA A 431 -28.69 -6.56 -6.96
CA ALA A 431 -28.58 -5.13 -6.64
C ALA A 431 -28.70 -4.27 -7.90
N LEU A 432 -28.07 -4.66 -9.00
CA LEU A 432 -28.14 -3.96 -10.29
C LEU A 432 -29.56 -3.96 -10.86
N GLU A 433 -30.26 -5.09 -10.79
CA GLU A 433 -31.67 -5.19 -11.21
C GLU A 433 -32.59 -4.27 -10.40
N GLN A 434 -32.31 -4.04 -9.11
CA GLN A 434 -33.10 -3.16 -8.25
C GLN A 434 -32.88 -1.67 -8.51
N LEU A 435 -31.73 -1.29 -9.04
CA LEU A 435 -31.32 0.11 -9.17
C LEU A 435 -31.84 0.80 -10.42
N ASP A 436 -32.10 0.04 -11.49
CA ASP A 436 -32.47 0.59 -12.80
C ASP A 436 -31.48 1.70 -13.23
N ALA A 437 -30.19 1.40 -13.13
CA ALA A 437 -29.09 2.31 -13.46
C ALA A 437 -28.31 1.79 -14.68
N ASP A 438 -27.85 2.71 -15.54
CA ASP A 438 -27.08 2.40 -16.74
C ASP A 438 -25.58 2.29 -16.40
N LEU A 439 -25.22 1.18 -15.74
CA LEU A 439 -23.85 0.86 -15.35
C LEU A 439 -23.30 -0.30 -16.19
N ASP A 440 -22.14 -0.09 -16.81
CA ASP A 440 -21.36 -1.11 -17.51
C ASP A 440 -20.37 -1.74 -16.53
N VAL A 441 -20.82 -2.80 -15.85
CA VAL A 441 -20.10 -3.42 -14.74
C VAL A 441 -19.14 -4.50 -15.23
N VAL A 442 -17.85 -4.32 -14.93
CA VAL A 442 -16.81 -5.35 -15.11
C VAL A 442 -16.47 -5.93 -13.74
N THR A 443 -16.57 -7.26 -13.61
CA THR A 443 -16.31 -7.93 -12.34
C THR A 443 -14.97 -8.66 -12.30
N SER A 444 -14.33 -8.68 -11.13
CA SER A 444 -13.18 -9.52 -10.83
C SER A 444 -13.46 -10.39 -9.61
N PRO A 445 -13.12 -11.70 -9.64
CA PRO A 445 -13.35 -12.57 -8.49
C PRO A 445 -12.50 -12.16 -7.27
N SER A 446 -11.32 -11.57 -7.49
CA SER A 446 -10.44 -11.10 -6.42
C SER A 446 -10.32 -9.56 -6.43
N VAL A 447 -9.57 -9.04 -5.45
CA VAL A 447 -9.28 -7.61 -5.27
C VAL A 447 -7.76 -7.36 -5.34
N PRO A 448 -7.30 -6.26 -5.96
CA PRO A 448 -5.91 -5.82 -5.83
C PRO A 448 -5.63 -5.29 -4.40
N PRO A 449 -4.40 -5.38 -3.89
CA PRO A 449 -4.06 -4.93 -2.54
C PRO A 449 -3.74 -3.42 -2.50
N ASN A 450 -4.70 -2.59 -2.90
CA ASN A 450 -4.48 -1.16 -3.20
C ASN A 450 -5.45 -0.18 -2.54
N SER A 451 -6.40 -0.64 -1.71
CA SER A 451 -7.33 0.24 -0.98
C SER A 451 -7.86 -0.49 0.27
N ASP A 452 -8.73 0.15 1.04
CA ASP A 452 -9.14 -0.23 2.40
C ASP A 452 -9.92 -1.56 2.53
N HIS A 453 -10.33 -2.19 1.42
CA HIS A 453 -10.82 -3.58 1.47
C HIS A 453 -9.71 -4.58 1.85
N GLN A 454 -8.44 -4.24 1.60
CA GLN A 454 -7.32 -5.16 1.71
C GLN A 454 -7.15 -5.75 3.13
N PRO A 455 -7.17 -4.99 4.23
CA PRO A 455 -7.05 -5.56 5.57
C PRO A 455 -8.20 -6.49 5.95
N PHE A 456 -9.41 -6.25 5.41
CA PHE A 456 -10.56 -7.13 5.60
C PHE A 456 -10.41 -8.44 4.82
N PHE A 457 -9.94 -8.37 3.57
CA PHE A 457 -9.59 -9.56 2.78
C PHE A 457 -8.50 -10.40 3.47
N GLU A 458 -7.44 -9.76 3.98
CA GLU A 458 -6.36 -10.42 4.76
C GLU A 458 -6.90 -11.11 6.04
N ALA A 459 -7.97 -10.54 6.63
CA ALA A 459 -8.68 -11.09 7.77
C ALA A 459 -9.73 -12.17 7.39
N HIS A 460 -9.80 -12.58 6.11
CA HIS A 460 -10.75 -13.54 5.57
C HIS A 460 -12.22 -13.09 5.71
N ILE A 461 -12.47 -11.81 5.49
CA ILE A 461 -13.82 -11.25 5.38
C ILE A 461 -14.15 -11.07 3.90
N PRO A 462 -15.36 -11.48 3.43
CA PRO A 462 -15.78 -11.23 2.06
C PRO A 462 -15.81 -9.73 1.76
N VAL A 463 -15.36 -9.33 0.57
CA VAL A 463 -15.25 -7.92 0.19
C VAL A 463 -15.84 -7.62 -1.18
N TYR A 464 -16.40 -6.41 -1.32
CA TYR A 464 -16.55 -5.74 -2.61
C TYR A 464 -15.64 -4.52 -2.66
N SER A 465 -15.03 -4.28 -3.82
CA SER A 465 -14.35 -3.02 -4.14
C SER A 465 -15.05 -2.39 -5.33
N LEU A 466 -15.63 -1.20 -5.15
CA LEU A 466 -16.28 -0.43 -6.21
C LEU A 466 -15.33 0.69 -6.63
N PHE A 467 -14.95 0.72 -7.91
CA PHE A 467 -13.88 1.56 -8.43
C PHE A 467 -14.13 1.95 -9.90
N THR A 468 -13.84 3.18 -10.31
CA THR A 468 -14.05 3.62 -11.71
C THR A 468 -12.78 3.67 -12.55
N GLY A 469 -11.65 3.18 -12.03
CA GLY A 469 -10.39 3.13 -12.76
C GLY A 469 -9.45 4.28 -12.40
N LEU A 470 -8.17 4.12 -12.75
CA LEU A 470 -7.19 5.20 -12.65
C LEU A 470 -7.33 6.15 -13.86
N HIS A 471 -6.98 7.43 -13.65
CA HIS A 471 -7.01 8.47 -14.68
C HIS A 471 -5.78 9.39 -14.60
N ASP A 472 -5.57 10.23 -15.62
CA ASP A 472 -4.35 11.04 -15.77
C ASP A 472 -4.17 12.12 -14.69
N GLU A 473 -5.25 12.51 -14.02
CA GLU A 473 -5.28 13.48 -12.93
C GLU A 473 -5.11 12.85 -11.54
N TYR A 474 -5.12 11.51 -11.43
CA TYR A 474 -4.95 10.80 -10.16
C TYR A 474 -3.72 11.28 -9.38
N HIS A 475 -3.83 11.38 -8.05
CA HIS A 475 -2.74 11.87 -7.18
C HIS A 475 -2.11 13.18 -7.70
N SER A 476 -2.89 14.15 -8.17
CA SER A 476 -2.36 15.41 -8.68
C SER A 476 -3.22 16.61 -8.25
N PRO A 477 -2.67 17.84 -8.35
CA PRO A 477 -3.46 19.05 -8.14
C PRO A 477 -4.63 19.20 -9.13
N ASP A 478 -4.60 18.45 -10.24
CA ASP A 478 -5.63 18.50 -11.28
C ASP A 478 -6.83 17.58 -10.97
N ASP A 479 -6.76 16.74 -9.91
CA ASP A 479 -7.92 15.95 -9.44
C ASP A 479 -8.94 16.86 -8.72
N ASP A 480 -9.78 17.48 -9.55
CA ASP A 480 -10.75 18.49 -9.16
C ASP A 480 -12.17 18.17 -9.68
N THR A 481 -13.15 18.78 -9.02
CA THR A 481 -14.60 18.65 -9.16
C THR A 481 -15.12 18.71 -10.59
N ALA A 482 -14.47 19.45 -11.49
CA ALA A 482 -14.89 19.60 -12.88
C ALA A 482 -14.84 18.27 -13.67
N ALA A 483 -14.02 17.31 -13.21
CA ALA A 483 -13.81 16.02 -13.86
C ALA A 483 -14.81 14.94 -13.41
N ILE A 484 -15.68 15.24 -12.42
CA ILE A 484 -16.52 14.26 -11.75
C ILE A 484 -17.87 14.07 -12.45
N ASN A 485 -18.17 12.82 -12.81
CA ASN A 485 -19.49 12.39 -13.24
C ASN A 485 -20.40 12.17 -12.02
N ILE A 486 -21.03 13.24 -11.55
CA ILE A 486 -21.89 13.22 -10.36
C ILE A 486 -23.13 12.33 -10.50
N VAL A 487 -23.58 12.04 -11.73
CA VAL A 487 -24.72 11.13 -11.95
C VAL A 487 -24.28 9.69 -11.71
N ALA A 488 -23.23 9.26 -12.40
CA ALA A 488 -22.70 7.91 -12.22
C ALA A 488 -22.22 7.67 -10.78
N GLY A 489 -21.55 8.65 -10.16
CA GLY A 489 -21.12 8.52 -8.76
C GLY A 489 -22.28 8.36 -7.77
N ALA A 490 -23.40 9.04 -8.00
CA ALA A 490 -24.60 8.84 -7.18
C ALA A 490 -25.25 7.47 -7.41
N ASP A 491 -25.26 6.96 -8.64
CA ASP A 491 -25.78 5.62 -8.97
C ASP A 491 -24.87 4.50 -8.39
N ILE A 492 -23.54 4.66 -8.45
CA ILE A 492 -22.57 3.75 -7.83
C ILE A 492 -22.68 3.77 -6.30
N ALA A 493 -22.84 4.94 -5.69
CA ALA A 493 -23.12 5.04 -4.26
C ALA A 493 -24.42 4.30 -3.90
N ALA A 494 -25.46 4.45 -4.72
CA ALA A 494 -26.71 3.74 -4.53
C ALA A 494 -26.55 2.21 -4.68
N LEU A 495 -25.67 1.73 -5.57
CA LEU A 495 -25.25 0.33 -5.67
C LEU A 495 -24.60 -0.18 -4.39
N GLY A 496 -23.63 0.55 -3.84
CA GLY A 496 -23.01 0.21 -2.55
C GLY A 496 -24.05 0.09 -1.43
N GLY A 497 -25.03 1.00 -1.39
CA GLY A 497 -26.14 0.95 -0.42
C GLY A 497 -27.05 -0.27 -0.60
N SER A 498 -27.41 -0.61 -1.85
CA SER A 498 -28.22 -1.79 -2.16
C SER A 498 -27.52 -3.09 -1.77
N LEU A 499 -26.23 -3.23 -2.11
CA LEU A 499 -25.39 -4.37 -1.69
C LEU A 499 -25.36 -4.49 -0.16
N ALA A 500 -25.14 -3.38 0.55
CA ALA A 500 -25.09 -3.39 2.00
C ALA A 500 -26.42 -3.83 2.64
N LEU A 501 -27.56 -3.38 2.09
CA LEU A 501 -28.88 -3.80 2.55
C LEU A 501 -29.11 -5.30 2.30
N LEU A 502 -28.79 -5.80 1.10
CA LEU A 502 -28.92 -7.22 0.77
C LEU A 502 -28.06 -8.10 1.68
N LEU A 503 -26.81 -7.71 1.92
CA LEU A 503 -25.92 -8.39 2.86
C LEU A 503 -26.44 -8.31 4.30
N ALA A 504 -26.97 -7.17 4.71
CA ALA A 504 -27.51 -6.99 6.04
C ALA A 504 -28.77 -7.84 6.28
N ASP A 505 -29.58 -8.06 5.24
CA ASP A 505 -30.81 -8.85 5.28
C ASP A 505 -30.63 -10.34 4.97
N LEU A 506 -29.47 -10.76 4.45
CA LEU A 506 -29.16 -12.15 4.09
C LEU A 506 -29.35 -13.18 5.22
N ASP A 507 -30.10 -14.26 4.99
CA ASP A 507 -30.42 -15.28 6.02
C ASP A 507 -29.21 -15.89 6.72
N ALA A 508 -28.17 -16.21 5.96
CA ALA A 508 -26.89 -16.72 6.47
C ALA A 508 -25.76 -15.82 6.00
N ARG A 509 -24.75 -15.57 6.85
CA ARG A 509 -23.57 -14.79 6.44
C ARG A 509 -22.81 -15.49 5.29
N PRO A 510 -22.25 -14.75 4.33
CA PRO A 510 -21.42 -15.34 3.29
C PRO A 510 -20.19 -16.02 3.91
N VAL A 511 -19.77 -17.13 3.33
CA VAL A 511 -18.56 -17.84 3.76
C VAL A 511 -17.40 -17.39 2.88
N PHE A 512 -16.36 -16.85 3.52
CA PHE A 512 -15.17 -16.41 2.81
C PHE A 512 -14.53 -17.55 2.02
N THR A 513 -14.19 -17.25 0.78
CA THR A 513 -13.39 -18.07 -0.12
C THR A 513 -12.24 -17.21 -0.60
N ASP A 514 -11.03 -17.74 -0.62
CA ASP A 514 -9.91 -17.06 -1.27
C ASP A 514 -9.91 -17.47 -2.75
N PRO A 515 -10.35 -16.59 -3.68
CA PRO A 515 -10.37 -16.88 -5.12
C PRO A 515 -8.97 -17.07 -5.71
N ASP A 516 -7.93 -16.59 -5.02
CA ASP A 516 -6.54 -16.68 -5.45
C ASP A 516 -5.83 -17.93 -4.91
N ALA A 517 -6.41 -18.62 -3.93
CA ALA A 517 -5.88 -19.88 -3.40
C ALA A 517 -5.68 -20.94 -4.50
N GLY A 518 -6.51 -20.91 -5.55
CA GLY A 518 -6.38 -21.73 -6.77
C GLY A 518 -5.62 -21.05 -7.92
N ARG A 519 -5.63 -19.72 -8.03
CA ARG A 519 -4.85 -19.01 -9.09
C ARG A 519 -3.35 -19.09 -8.86
N ALA A 520 -2.90 -19.24 -7.61
CA ALA A 520 -1.51 -19.62 -7.31
C ALA A 520 -1.07 -20.91 -8.04
N THR A 521 -2.01 -21.81 -8.35
CA THR A 521 -1.75 -23.04 -9.12
C THR A 521 -1.92 -22.89 -10.64
N SER A 522 -2.77 -21.99 -11.14
CA SER A 522 -3.05 -21.83 -12.58
C SER A 522 -2.25 -20.74 -13.29
N VAL A 523 -1.75 -19.73 -12.57
CA VAL A 523 -0.87 -18.68 -13.12
C VAL A 523 0.52 -19.24 -13.48
N ALA A 524 0.89 -20.41 -12.95
CA ALA A 524 2.09 -21.15 -13.35
C ALA A 524 2.04 -21.71 -14.79
N GLN A 525 0.86 -21.74 -15.46
CA GLN A 525 0.72 -22.34 -16.80
C GLN A 525 0.32 -21.38 -17.93
N ALA A 526 -0.05 -20.13 -17.67
CA ALA A 526 -0.46 -19.19 -18.73
C ALA A 526 0.66 -18.16 -19.04
N LYS A 527 1.33 -18.35 -20.18
CA LYS A 527 2.26 -17.37 -20.77
C LYS A 527 1.54 -16.05 -21.07
N SER A 528 1.87 -14.95 -20.39
CA SER A 528 1.87 -13.57 -20.93
C SER A 528 2.30 -12.52 -19.88
N THR A 529 3.51 -11.97 -20.09
CA THR A 529 3.91 -10.56 -19.98
C THR A 529 3.06 -9.58 -19.14
N LYS A 530 3.37 -9.45 -17.84
CA LYS A 530 3.59 -8.22 -17.04
C LYS A 530 4.07 -8.66 -15.62
N PRO A 531 5.02 -7.95 -14.97
CA PRO A 531 5.76 -8.52 -13.84
C PRO A 531 5.02 -8.37 -12.50
N GLY A 532 4.24 -9.39 -12.11
CA GLY A 532 3.87 -9.60 -10.71
C GLY A 532 5.05 -10.21 -9.94
N ARG A 533 5.24 -9.83 -8.66
CA ARG A 533 6.30 -10.37 -7.79
C ARG A 533 6.17 -11.89 -7.67
N SER A 534 7.06 -12.62 -8.33
CA SER A 534 7.29 -14.05 -8.13
C SER A 534 8.14 -14.24 -6.87
N TYR A 535 7.66 -15.01 -5.90
CA TYR A 535 8.44 -15.39 -4.72
C TYR A 535 9.29 -16.64 -5.04
N SER A 536 10.57 -16.61 -4.72
CA SER A 536 11.53 -17.70 -4.99
C SER A 536 11.39 -18.88 -4.02
N VAL A 537 10.91 -18.66 -2.80
CA VAL A 537 10.78 -19.65 -1.72
C VAL A 537 9.48 -19.50 -0.92
N SER A 538 9.08 -20.53 -0.18
CA SER A 538 7.96 -20.49 0.76
C SER A 538 8.41 -20.80 2.19
N PHE A 539 8.27 -19.83 3.08
CA PHE A 539 8.54 -20.02 4.52
C PHE A 539 7.26 -20.17 5.36
N GLY A 540 6.19 -19.45 5.02
CA GLY A 540 4.87 -19.61 5.63
C GLY A 540 4.67 -18.94 6.99
N SER A 541 5.50 -17.96 7.35
CA SER A 541 5.14 -16.97 8.38
C SER A 541 4.27 -15.88 7.78
N TYR A 542 3.23 -15.46 8.49
CA TYR A 542 2.45 -14.27 8.17
C TYR A 542 2.84 -13.15 9.14
N PRO A 543 3.48 -12.07 8.64
CA PRO A 543 3.78 -10.91 9.46
C PRO A 543 2.52 -10.25 10.02
N ASP A 544 2.67 -9.65 11.19
CA ASP A 544 1.74 -8.68 11.72
C ASP A 544 2.03 -7.31 11.10
N MET A 545 1.23 -6.93 10.11
CA MET A 545 1.43 -5.70 9.35
C MET A 545 1.11 -4.44 10.17
N ALA A 546 0.49 -4.56 11.34
CA ALA A 546 0.27 -3.46 12.27
C ALA A 546 1.47 -3.24 13.23
N TYR A 547 2.46 -4.14 13.20
CA TYR A 547 3.70 -3.98 13.95
C TYR A 547 4.69 -3.11 13.17
N SER A 548 4.84 -1.86 13.59
CA SER A 548 5.64 -0.84 12.90
C SER A 548 6.96 -0.47 13.61
N GLN A 549 7.38 -1.25 14.61
CA GLN A 549 8.67 -0.99 15.26
C GLN A 549 9.83 -1.44 14.36
N ASP A 550 10.86 -0.59 14.23
CA ASP A 550 12.10 -0.87 13.46
C ASP A 550 13.03 -1.87 14.19
N ASP A 551 12.47 -2.88 14.86
CA ASP A 551 13.20 -3.82 15.70
C ASP A 551 12.87 -5.30 15.40
N GLY A 552 12.26 -5.55 14.22
CA GLY A 552 12.03 -6.88 13.65
C GLY A 552 10.66 -7.04 13.00
N VAL A 553 10.33 -8.27 12.60
CA VAL A 553 9.03 -8.61 12.02
C VAL A 553 8.25 -9.48 12.97
N ARG A 554 7.18 -8.94 13.55
CA ARG A 554 6.29 -9.71 14.44
C ARG A 554 5.49 -10.73 13.63
N VAL A 555 5.47 -11.97 14.09
CA VAL A 555 4.71 -13.09 13.51
C VAL A 555 3.28 -12.99 14.01
N ASN A 556 2.33 -12.76 13.09
CA ASN A 556 0.91 -12.84 13.39
C ASN A 556 0.44 -14.29 13.42
N ARG A 557 0.80 -15.09 12.41
CA ARG A 557 0.47 -16.53 12.39
C ARG A 557 1.45 -17.29 11.53
N THR A 558 1.48 -18.61 11.69
CA THR A 558 2.18 -19.51 10.79
C THR A 558 1.18 -20.34 9.99
N ARG A 559 1.54 -20.69 8.75
CA ARG A 559 0.74 -21.57 7.91
C ARG A 559 0.92 -23.02 8.38
N ALA A 560 -0.17 -23.75 8.53
CA ALA A 560 -0.10 -25.18 8.88
C ALA A 560 0.78 -25.96 7.88
N GLY A 561 1.68 -26.78 8.43
CA GLY A 561 2.66 -27.60 7.71
C GLY A 561 3.80 -26.84 7.06
N SER A 562 3.93 -25.51 7.24
CA SER A 562 4.99 -24.71 6.62
C SER A 562 6.34 -24.78 7.36
N PRO A 563 7.46 -24.39 6.73
CA PRO A 563 8.74 -24.29 7.41
C PRO A 563 8.68 -23.48 8.70
N ALA A 564 7.94 -22.36 8.71
CA ALA A 564 7.73 -21.51 9.88
C ALA A 564 7.06 -22.26 11.05
N GLU A 565 6.02 -23.05 10.78
CA GLU A 565 5.38 -23.86 11.82
C GLU A 565 6.29 -25.02 12.25
N ARG A 566 6.93 -25.71 11.30
CA ARG A 566 7.79 -26.86 11.56
C ARG A 566 9.03 -26.52 12.38
N CYS A 567 9.60 -25.32 12.20
CA CYS A 567 10.73 -24.86 12.99
C CYS A 567 10.32 -24.32 14.37
N GLY A 568 9.01 -24.16 14.64
CA GLY A 568 8.48 -23.80 15.95
C GLY A 568 8.23 -22.31 16.18
N LEU A 569 8.06 -21.51 15.12
CA LEU A 569 7.60 -20.13 15.25
C LEU A 569 6.16 -20.06 15.75
N LEU A 570 5.92 -19.13 16.67
CA LEU A 570 4.65 -18.90 17.33
C LEU A 570 4.12 -17.49 17.04
N HIS A 571 2.80 -17.31 17.25
CA HIS A 571 2.20 -15.99 17.30
C HIS A 571 2.91 -15.11 18.33
N GLY A 572 3.26 -13.88 17.95
CA GLY A 572 3.92 -12.89 18.81
C GLY A 572 5.45 -12.94 18.79
N ASP A 573 6.08 -13.94 18.17
CA ASP A 573 7.53 -13.94 17.95
C ASP A 573 7.94 -12.75 17.08
N ILE A 574 9.05 -12.08 17.39
CA ILE A 574 9.60 -11.02 16.56
C ILE A 574 10.84 -11.56 15.86
N ILE A 575 10.80 -11.74 14.54
CA ILE A 575 11.95 -12.17 13.74
C ILE A 575 12.94 -11.01 13.66
N ILE A 576 14.16 -11.22 14.18
CA ILE A 576 15.20 -10.19 14.32
C ILE A 576 16.47 -10.48 13.52
N ALA A 577 16.64 -11.70 13.00
CA ALA A 577 17.72 -12.01 12.07
C ALA A 577 17.44 -13.30 11.27
N LEU A 578 18.04 -13.38 10.08
CA LEU A 578 18.06 -14.57 9.22
C LEU A 578 19.52 -14.81 8.79
N ASP A 579 20.03 -16.02 9.04
CA ASP A 579 21.43 -16.42 8.84
C ASP A 579 22.43 -15.44 9.47
N GLY A 580 22.10 -14.93 10.66
CA GLY A 580 22.90 -13.94 11.38
C GLY A 580 22.77 -12.51 10.84
N THR A 581 22.13 -12.30 9.69
CA THR A 581 21.88 -10.97 9.13
C THR A 581 20.69 -10.31 9.84
N PRO A 582 20.85 -9.11 10.44
CA PRO A 582 19.79 -8.47 11.21
C PRO A 582 18.57 -8.10 10.37
N ILE A 583 17.36 -8.39 10.86
CA ILE A 583 16.07 -7.99 10.30
C ILE A 583 15.46 -6.93 11.22
N ARG A 584 15.21 -5.73 10.69
CA ARG A 584 14.52 -4.65 11.44
C ARG A 584 13.08 -4.45 11.01
N ASN A 585 12.72 -4.82 9.78
CA ASN A 585 11.41 -4.55 9.22
C ASN A 585 11.04 -5.59 8.14
N MET A 586 9.81 -5.47 7.60
CA MET A 586 9.26 -6.41 6.62
C MET A 586 10.08 -6.46 5.31
N GLN A 587 10.68 -5.34 4.92
CA GLN A 587 11.49 -5.27 3.72
C GLN A 587 12.80 -6.04 3.89
N ASP A 588 13.51 -5.84 5.00
CA ASP A 588 14.70 -6.64 5.39
C ASP A 588 14.37 -8.13 5.31
N TYR A 589 13.26 -8.53 5.94
CA TYR A 589 12.82 -9.91 5.98
C TYR A 589 12.53 -10.49 4.59
N SER A 590 11.80 -9.74 3.75
CA SER A 590 11.51 -10.16 2.38
C SER A 590 12.77 -10.28 1.54
N VAL A 591 13.68 -9.30 1.64
CA VAL A 591 14.90 -9.25 0.84
C VAL A 591 15.80 -10.45 1.16
N LEU A 592 16.00 -10.75 2.44
CA LEU A 592 16.80 -11.90 2.88
C LEU A 592 16.11 -13.21 2.59
N LEU A 593 14.81 -13.32 2.91
CA LEU A 593 14.10 -14.57 2.69
C LEU A 593 14.10 -14.96 1.21
N PHE A 594 13.88 -14.01 0.31
CA PHE A 594 13.82 -14.27 -1.12
C PHE A 594 15.19 -14.32 -1.82
N SER A 595 16.31 -14.12 -1.10
CA SER A 595 17.64 -14.44 -1.65
C SER A 595 17.99 -15.92 -1.59
N HIS A 596 17.17 -16.74 -0.94
CA HIS A 596 17.36 -18.18 -0.85
C HIS A 596 16.63 -18.96 -1.95
N GLU A 597 17.00 -20.23 -2.09
CA GLU A 597 16.38 -21.21 -2.96
C GLU A 597 15.59 -22.28 -2.18
N PRO A 598 14.62 -22.96 -2.83
CA PRO A 598 13.92 -24.08 -2.22
C PRO A 598 14.88 -25.19 -1.78
N GLY A 599 14.75 -25.62 -0.52
CA GLY A 599 15.63 -26.62 0.07
C GLY A 599 16.81 -26.03 0.87
N ASP A 600 17.05 -24.72 0.79
CA ASP A 600 18.02 -24.05 1.64
C ASP A 600 17.64 -24.23 3.12
N GLU A 601 18.64 -24.50 3.95
CA GLU A 601 18.51 -24.50 5.40
C GLU A 601 18.92 -23.13 5.93
N ILE A 602 17.98 -22.43 6.55
CA ILE A 602 18.17 -21.10 7.13
C ILE A 602 18.08 -21.13 8.66
N VAL A 603 18.81 -20.25 9.32
CA VAL A 603 18.76 -20.01 10.76
C VAL A 603 18.00 -18.72 11.03
N ILE A 604 16.87 -18.84 11.71
CA ILE A 604 15.97 -17.73 12.02
C ILE A 604 16.10 -17.41 13.49
N THR A 605 16.51 -16.19 13.78
CA THR A 605 16.61 -15.71 15.16
C THR A 605 15.42 -14.82 15.46
N VAL A 606 14.75 -15.11 16.57
CA VAL A 606 13.57 -14.38 17.03
C VAL A 606 13.72 -13.94 18.49
N ARG A 607 12.99 -12.90 18.84
CA ARG A 607 12.74 -12.48 20.21
C ARG A 607 11.34 -12.93 20.63
N ARG A 608 11.28 -13.70 21.71
CA ARG A 608 10.03 -14.24 22.31
C ARG A 608 9.97 -13.79 23.77
N GLY A 609 9.18 -12.75 24.05
CA GLY A 609 9.26 -12.06 25.33
C GLY A 609 10.65 -11.45 25.53
N ASP A 610 11.32 -11.79 26.63
CA ASP A 610 12.67 -11.32 26.95
C ASP A 610 13.79 -12.25 26.44
N GLU A 611 13.44 -13.39 25.82
CA GLU A 611 14.41 -14.38 25.34
C GLU A 611 14.71 -14.22 23.84
N THR A 612 15.97 -14.44 23.45
CA THR A 612 16.39 -14.58 22.06
C THR A 612 16.60 -16.06 21.74
N LEU A 613 15.88 -16.56 20.73
CA LEU A 613 15.87 -17.95 20.32
C LEU A 613 16.25 -18.06 18.84
N SER A 614 16.95 -19.13 18.46
CA SER A 614 17.28 -19.42 17.05
C SER A 614 16.69 -20.76 16.64
N PHE A 615 16.08 -20.80 15.45
CA PHE A 615 15.41 -21.95 14.87
C PHE A 615 15.97 -22.24 13.49
N THR A 616 16.24 -23.51 13.20
CA THR A 616 16.63 -23.94 11.87
C THR A 616 15.39 -24.33 11.07
N ALA A 617 15.27 -23.85 9.83
CA ALA A 617 14.17 -24.17 8.94
C ALA A 617 14.69 -24.49 7.54
N THR A 618 14.21 -25.60 6.97
CA THR A 618 14.40 -25.89 5.54
C THR A 618 13.28 -25.23 4.75
N LEU A 619 13.63 -24.33 3.83
CA LEU A 619 12.69 -23.61 2.99
C LEU A 619 11.99 -24.53 2.01
N ASP A 620 10.67 -24.38 1.89
CA ASP A 620 9.92 -25.13 0.89
C ASP A 620 9.99 -24.38 -0.45
N ALA A 621 9.82 -25.13 -1.55
CA ALA A 621 9.50 -24.50 -2.81
C ALA A 621 8.23 -23.65 -2.65
N PRO A 622 8.12 -22.50 -3.35
CA PRO A 622 6.83 -21.88 -3.60
C PRO A 622 5.91 -23.00 -4.09
N ARG A 623 4.71 -23.14 -3.51
CA ARG A 623 3.79 -24.19 -3.96
C ARG A 623 3.46 -23.94 -5.44
N GLY A 624 4.13 -24.65 -6.33
CA GLY A 624 3.71 -24.87 -7.70
C GLY A 624 2.60 -25.92 -7.66
N GLY A 625 1.41 -25.57 -8.14
CA GLY A 625 0.31 -26.52 -8.24
C GLY A 625 0.69 -27.70 -9.11
N THR A 626 0.51 -28.92 -8.61
CA THR A 626 0.34 -30.12 -9.43
C THR A 626 -0.96 -30.04 -10.22
#